data_AF-A0A556B3N0-F1
#
_entry.id   AF-A0A556B3N0-F1
#
_cell.length_a   1.000
_cell.length_b   1.000
_cell.length_c   1.000
_cell.angle_alpha   90.00
_cell.angle_beta   90.00
_cell.angle_gamma   90.00
#
_symmetry.space_group_name_H-M   'P 1'
#
loop_
_entity.id
_entity.type
_entity.pdbx_description
1 polymer ?
#
loop_
_entity_poly.entity_id
_entity_poly.type
_entity_poly.pdbx_seq_one_letter_code
_entity_poly.pdbx_strand_id
1 'polypeptide(L)'
;MSHLPEWTLVILRSVFILIILFAITKWLGKRQISQLSFMEYIAGMTIGVIAAQVSTGLDSKFFHGVFAILIFAVVPFLTGI
;
A
#
# COMPACT_ATOMS: atom_id res chain seq x y z
N MET A 1 -16.27 26.86 -1.32
CA MET A 1 -15.47 25.77 -0.72
C MET A 1 -14.21 25.66 -1.55
N SER A 2 -13.06 25.96 -0.95
CA SER A 2 -11.78 26.20 -1.63
C SER A 2 -11.41 25.06 -2.59
N HIS A 3 -11.18 25.42 -3.86
CA HIS A 3 -10.60 24.54 -4.88
C HIS A 3 -9.15 24.24 -4.50
N LEU A 4 -8.94 23.22 -3.67
CA LEU A 4 -7.60 22.67 -3.47
C LEU A 4 -7.12 22.11 -4.82
N PRO A 5 -5.91 22.49 -5.28
CA PRO A 5 -5.37 21.93 -6.50
C PRO A 5 -5.26 20.40 -6.42
N GLU A 6 -5.56 19.70 -7.52
CA GLU A 6 -5.55 18.23 -7.54
C GLU A 6 -4.19 17.64 -7.14
N TRP A 7 -3.09 18.29 -7.52
CA TRP A 7 -1.74 17.89 -7.13
C TRP A 7 -1.53 17.93 -5.60
N THR A 8 -2.19 18.83 -4.88
CA THR A 8 -2.11 18.88 -3.41
C THR A 8 -2.78 17.66 -2.78
N LEU A 9 -3.91 17.23 -3.35
CA LEU A 9 -4.61 16.03 -2.92
C LEU A 9 -3.77 14.78 -3.16
N VAL A 10 -3.11 14.69 -4.32
CA VAL A 10 -2.18 13.59 -4.65
C VAL A 10 -1.01 13.54 -3.67
N ILE A 11 -0.40 14.68 -3.34
CA ILE A 11 0.69 14.75 -2.35
C ILE A 11 0.21 14.22 -0.99
N LEU A 12 -0.94 14.69 -0.50
CA LEU A 12 -1.47 14.28 0.79
C LEU A 12 -1.78 12.77 0.84
N ARG A 13 -2.43 12.24 -0.21
CA ARG A 13 -2.72 10.81 -0.36
C ARG A 13 -1.44 9.98 -0.43
N SER A 14 -0.44 10.42 -1.20
CA SER A 14 0.84 9.73 -1.34
C SER A 14 1.59 9.66 -0.01
N VAL A 15 1.64 10.76 0.74
CA VAL A 15 2.27 10.79 2.07
C VAL A 15 1.54 9.85 3.03
N PHE A 16 0.21 9.85 3.03
CA PHE A 16 -0.58 8.94 3.88
C PHE A 16 -0.35 7.47 3.53
N ILE A 17 -0.35 7.11 2.25
CA ILE A 17 -0.06 5.75 1.79
C ILE A 17 1.37 5.36 2.15
N LEU A 18 2.36 6.26 2.01
CA LEU A 18 3.73 6.01 2.44
C LEU A 18 3.81 5.70 3.94
N ILE A 19 3.07 6.41 4.80
CA ILE A 19 3.01 6.13 6.24
C ILE A 19 2.46 4.72 6.50
N ILE A 20 1.39 4.32 5.80
CA ILE A 20 0.82 2.96 5.92
C ILE A 20 1.84 1.91 5.47
N LEU A 21 2.45 2.07 4.30
CA LEU A 21 3.45 1.13 3.77
C LEU A 21 4.67 1.06 4.69
N PHE A 22 5.11 2.17 5.26
CA PHE A 22 6.19 2.20 6.23
C PHE A 22 5.82 1.44 7.52
N ALA A 23 4.60 1.59 8.02
CA ALA A 23 4.13 0.84 9.18
C ALA A 23 4.09 -0.68 8.89
N ILE A 24 3.58 -1.07 7.72
CA ILE A 24 3.52 -2.47 7.27
C ILE A 24 4.93 -3.06 7.15
N THR A 25 5.84 -2.38 6.44
CA THR A 25 7.23 -2.86 6.26
C THR A 25 8.00 -2.92 7.56
N LYS A 26 7.79 -1.97 8.49
CA LYS A 26 8.38 -2.01 9.82
C LYS A 26 7.86 -3.20 10.64
N TRP A 27 6.57 -3.53 10.52
CA TRP A 27 5.97 -4.69 11.18
C TRP A 27 6.48 -6.02 10.64
N LEU A 28 6.64 -6.14 9.32
CA LEU A 28 7.18 -7.33 8.65
C LEU A 28 8.66 -7.62 8.98
N GLY A 29 9.39 -6.60 9.42
CA GLY A 29 10.81 -6.71 9.74
C GLY A 29 11.71 -6.71 8.49
N LYS A 30 13.02 -6.87 8.73
CA LYS A 30 14.04 -6.81 7.66
C LYS A 30 14.23 -8.19 7.04
N ARG A 31 13.37 -8.59 6.11
CA ARG A 31 13.56 -9.79 5.27
C ARG A 31 14.16 -9.39 3.92
N GLN A 32 15.17 -10.11 3.45
CA GLN A 32 15.73 -9.89 2.11
C GLN A 32 14.76 -10.44 1.05
N ILE A 33 14.80 -9.88 -0.16
CA ILE A 33 13.93 -10.32 -1.28
C ILE A 33 14.08 -11.83 -1.54
N SER A 34 15.28 -12.38 -1.39
CA SER A 34 15.58 -13.81 -1.55
C SER A 34 14.96 -14.73 -0.49
N GLN A 35 14.45 -14.17 0.60
CA GLN A 35 13.82 -14.91 1.71
C GLN A 35 12.29 -14.73 1.74
N LEU A 36 11.74 -13.99 0.77
CA LEU A 36 10.30 -13.89 0.58
C LEU A 36 9.80 -15.12 -0.16
N SER A 37 8.64 -15.59 0.23
CA SER A 37 7.93 -16.58 -0.57
C SER A 37 7.43 -15.97 -1.87
N PHE A 38 7.06 -16.84 -2.82
CA PHE A 38 6.44 -16.40 -4.06
C PHE A 38 5.14 -15.62 -3.80
N MET A 39 4.36 -16.02 -2.78
CA MET A 39 3.13 -15.33 -2.39
C MET A 39 3.42 -13.94 -1.81
N GLU A 40 4.39 -13.84 -0.90
CA GLU A 40 4.81 -12.57 -0.31
C GLU A 40 5.33 -11.59 -1.38
N TYR A 41 6.08 -12.11 -2.36
CA TYR A 41 6.59 -11.31 -3.48
C TYR A 41 5.47 -10.76 -4.37
N ILE A 42 4.52 -11.61 -4.79
CA ILE A 42 3.36 -11.18 -5.59
C ILE A 42 2.51 -10.17 -4.81
N ALA A 43 2.24 -10.45 -3.53
CA ALA A 43 1.46 -9.56 -2.69
C ALA A 43 2.12 -8.19 -2.55
N GLY A 44 3.44 -8.14 -2.38
CA GLY A 44 4.21 -6.89 -2.36
C GLY A 44 4.04 -6.07 -3.65
N MET A 45 4.08 -6.72 -4.82
CA MET A 45 3.82 -6.05 -6.09
C MET A 45 2.37 -5.55 -6.20
N THR A 46 1.39 -6.36 -5.80
CA THR A 46 -0.02 -5.97 -5.78
C THR A 46 -0.26 -4.75 -4.88
N ILE A 47 0.33 -4.74 -3.67
CA ILE A 47 0.30 -3.59 -2.76
C ILE A 47 0.86 -2.33 -3.46
N GLY A 48 1.98 -2.45 -4.17
CA GLY A 48 2.59 -1.34 -4.91
C GLY A 48 1.67 -0.74 -5.98
N VAL A 49 0.98 -1.59 -6.76
CA VAL A 49 0.04 -1.14 -7.80
C VAL A 49 -1.16 -0.43 -7.17
N ILE A 50 -1.75 -1.01 -6.12
CA ILE A 50 -2.89 -0.40 -5.41
C ILE A 50 -2.48 0.94 -4.80
N ALA A 51 -1.32 0.99 -4.15
CA ALA A 51 -0.77 2.23 -3.59
C ALA A 51 -0.64 3.34 -4.65
N ALA A 52 -0.16 3.02 -5.86
CA ALA A 52 -0.06 3.97 -6.96
C ALA A 52 -1.43 4.47 -7.44
N GLN A 53 -2.39 3.56 -7.64
CA GLN A 53 -3.75 3.91 -8.08
C GLN A 53 -4.48 4.82 -7.06
N VAL A 54 -4.31 4.51 -5.78
CA VAL A 54 -4.96 5.24 -4.68
C VAL A 54 -4.31 6.60 -4.44
N SER A 55 -2.98 6.68 -4.60
CA SER A 55 -2.22 7.92 -4.44
C SER A 55 -2.52 8.91 -5.56
N THR A 56 -2.62 8.43 -6.81
CA THR A 56 -2.96 9.24 -7.98
C THR A 56 -4.44 9.62 -8.06
N GLY A 57 -5.30 8.99 -7.25
CA GLY A 57 -6.73 9.24 -7.26
C GLY A 57 -7.47 8.65 -8.45
N LEU A 58 -6.85 7.72 -9.18
CA LEU A 58 -7.51 6.89 -10.19
C LEU A 58 -8.60 6.00 -9.55
N ASP A 59 -8.48 5.72 -8.25
CA ASP A 59 -9.53 5.11 -7.45
C ASP A 59 -10.43 6.19 -6.82
N SER A 60 -11.74 6.10 -7.11
CA SER A 60 -12.76 6.98 -6.55
C SER A 60 -12.93 6.85 -5.03
N LYS A 61 -12.50 5.73 -4.43
CA LYS A 61 -12.69 5.44 -3.01
C LYS A 61 -11.38 5.11 -2.32
N PHE A 62 -10.68 6.15 -1.86
CA PHE A 62 -9.39 6.04 -1.15
C PHE A 62 -9.32 4.92 -0.10
N PHE A 63 -10.36 4.80 0.75
CA PHE A 63 -10.40 3.79 1.81
C PHE A 63 -10.48 2.35 1.28
N HIS A 64 -11.05 2.10 0.10
CA HIS A 64 -11.09 0.76 -0.48
C HIS A 64 -9.67 0.26 -0.77
N GLY A 65 -8.85 1.14 -1.33
CA GLY A 65 -7.43 0.88 -1.53
C GLY A 65 -6.66 0.63 -0.24
N VAL A 66 -6.92 1.40 0.82
CA VAL A 66 -6.30 1.19 2.14
C VAL A 66 -6.65 -0.19 2.70
N PHE A 67 -7.92 -0.59 2.67
CA PHE A 67 -8.33 -1.92 3.13
C PHE A 67 -7.73 -3.04 2.28
N ALA A 68 -7.65 -2.85 0.96
CA ALA A 68 -7.01 -3.82 0.08
C ALA A 68 -5.51 -3.99 0.42
N ILE A 69 -4.77 -2.89 0.61
CA ILE A 69 -3.36 -2.93 1.05
C ILE A 69 -3.22 -3.70 2.36
N LEU A 70 -4.10 -3.47 3.34
CA LEU A 70 -4.06 -4.18 4.63
C LEU A 70 -4.30 -5.68 4.46
N ILE A 71 -5.27 -6.09 3.64
CA ILE A 71 -5.55 -7.50 3.38
C ILE A 71 -4.35 -8.18 2.71
N PHE A 72 -3.80 -7.56 1.65
CA PHE A 72 -2.65 -8.10 0.93
C PHE A 72 -1.36 -8.07 1.77
N ALA A 73 -1.28 -7.24 2.81
CA ALA A 73 -0.17 -7.28 3.77
C ALA A 73 -0.33 -8.38 4.82
N VAL A 74 -1.53 -8.52 5.39
CA VAL A 74 -1.79 -9.41 6.53
C VAL A 74 -1.94 -10.86 6.09
N VAL A 75 -2.68 -11.14 5.02
CA VAL A 75 -3.02 -12.52 4.64
C VAL A 75 -1.77 -13.35 4.27
N PRO A 76 -0.89 -12.89 3.35
CA PRO A 76 0.33 -13.65 3.00
C PRO A 76 1.22 -13.89 4.22
N PHE A 77 1.35 -12.88 5.08
CA PHE A 77 2.15 -12.97 6.28
C PHE A 77 1.60 -13.99 7.29
N LEU A 78 0.28 -14.03 7.50
CA LEU A 78 -0.36 -15.01 8.37
C LEU A 78 -0.29 -16.43 7.80
N THR A 79 -0.39 -16.57 6.48
CA THR A 79 -0.29 -17.89 5.84
C THR A 79 1.12 -18.45 5.87
N GLY A 80 2.15 -17.62 6.00
CA GLY A 80 3.53 -18.05 6.26
C GLY A 80 4.10 -19.07 5.27
N ILE A 81 3.51 -19.16 4.07
CA ILE A 81 4.07 -19.88 2.92
C ILE A 81 4.98 -18.91 2.20
#